data_AF-A0A8T5LRK7-F1
#
_entry.id   AF-A0A8T5LRK7-F1
#
_cell.length_a   1.000
_cell.length_b   1.000
_cell.length_c   1.000
_cell.angle_alpha   90.00
_cell.angle_beta   90.00
_cell.angle_gamma   90.00
#
_symmetry.space_group_name_H-M   'P 1'
#
loop_
_entity.id
_entity.type
_entity.pdbx_description
1 polymer ?
#
loop_
_entity_poly.entity_id
_entity_poly.type
_entity_poly.pdbx_seq_one_letter_code
_entity_poly.pdbx_strand_id
1 'polypeptide(L)'
;YAFRYLNSKEYFQLAGRAGRRGIDKEGTVIALVDRIKTDCEKVKKLTGKDVEPIISQFKLSFNTVLNLVKSHNDEEIDIILKSNFDYFLRMKAEKHVRIVASFNNKVKKLEQMGYVQDKALTEKGRFATHIYFEELLISEIFFSDVYKHLSETELNCLIAAIVYEGRRADKFKMKGSKNTYRNIISVICKNRYVDENVNKFNLSRLIALISAWSDGAEFCQLLDYTNQLEGDIIRLFRRMIDVARQVIKATPDEELREKMVNAIRRIDRDIVKAEFS
;
A
#
# COMPACT_ATOMS: atom_id res chain seq x y z
N TYR A 1 1.87 3.45 -24.67
CA TYR A 1 1.35 2.27 -23.94
C TYR A 1 1.90 1.03 -24.62
N ALA A 2 2.54 0.12 -23.88
CA ALA A 2 2.80 -1.22 -24.39
C ALA A 2 1.59 -2.08 -24.03
N PHE A 3 0.79 -2.45 -25.02
CA PHE A 3 -0.30 -3.41 -24.82
C PHE A 3 0.31 -4.81 -24.72
N ARG A 4 -0.09 -5.59 -23.71
CA ARG A 4 0.24 -7.02 -23.62
C ARG A 4 -1.01 -7.85 -23.86
N TYR A 5 -0.82 -9.05 -24.37
CA TYR A 5 -1.87 -10.07 -24.38
C TYR A 5 -2.24 -10.44 -22.94
N LEU A 6 -3.47 -10.92 -22.76
CA LEU A 6 -3.86 -11.65 -21.55
C LEU A 6 -2.94 -12.88 -21.41
N ASN A 7 -2.71 -13.32 -20.18
CA ASN A 7 -2.12 -14.64 -19.95
C ASN A 7 -3.19 -15.72 -19.82
N SER A 8 -2.78 -17.00 -19.89
CA SER A 8 -3.69 -18.15 -19.83
C SER A 8 -4.58 -18.13 -18.60
N LYS A 9 -4.05 -17.74 -17.43
CA LYS A 9 -4.81 -17.61 -16.18
C LYS A 9 -5.92 -16.58 -16.27
N GLU A 10 -5.61 -15.38 -16.75
CA GLU A 10 -6.58 -14.29 -16.94
C GLU A 10 -7.70 -14.70 -17.91
N TYR A 11 -7.34 -15.37 -19.01
CA TYR A 11 -8.32 -15.89 -19.95
C TYR A 11 -9.25 -16.91 -19.30
N PHE A 12 -8.72 -17.95 -18.64
CA PHE A 12 -9.54 -18.98 -18.02
C PHE A 12 -10.36 -18.45 -16.82
N GLN A 13 -9.89 -17.45 -16.09
CA GLN A 13 -10.67 -16.78 -15.03
C GLN A 13 -11.90 -16.04 -15.56
N LEU A 14 -11.79 -15.42 -16.74
CA LEU A 14 -12.91 -14.74 -17.40
C LEU A 14 -13.84 -15.74 -18.09
N ALA A 15 -13.27 -16.60 -18.93
CA ALA A 15 -13.99 -17.60 -19.72
C ALA A 15 -14.72 -18.63 -18.84
N GLY A 16 -14.14 -19.02 -17.71
CA GLY A 16 -14.70 -20.02 -16.79
C GLY A 16 -16.00 -19.59 -16.11
N ARG A 17 -16.39 -18.32 -16.18
CA ARG A 17 -17.66 -17.81 -15.63
C ARG A 17 -18.85 -17.93 -16.59
N ALA A 18 -18.63 -18.31 -17.85
CA ALA A 18 -19.66 -18.28 -18.88
C ALA A 18 -20.74 -19.38 -18.74
N GLY A 19 -20.47 -20.46 -17.99
CA GLY A 19 -21.42 -21.55 -17.80
C GLY A 19 -22.09 -21.52 -16.42
N ARG A 20 -23.43 -21.52 -16.37
CA ARG A 20 -24.18 -21.63 -15.11
C ARG A 20 -24.42 -23.09 -14.79
N ARG A 21 -23.84 -23.54 -13.67
CA ARG A 21 -23.92 -24.92 -13.20
C ARG A 21 -25.38 -25.36 -13.03
N GLY A 22 -25.76 -26.45 -13.71
CA GLY A 22 -27.10 -27.04 -13.64
C GLY A 22 -28.15 -26.39 -14.54
N ILE A 23 -27.81 -25.30 -15.25
CA ILE A 23 -28.73 -24.63 -16.18
C ILE A 23 -28.21 -24.80 -17.61
N ASP A 24 -26.96 -24.43 -17.85
CA ASP A 24 -26.38 -24.44 -19.19
C ASP A 24 -25.67 -25.78 -19.44
N LYS A 25 -25.91 -26.39 -20.61
CA LYS A 25 -25.17 -27.58 -21.05
C LYS A 25 -23.71 -27.25 -21.39
N GLU A 26 -23.47 -26.06 -21.93
CA GLU A 26 -22.16 -25.55 -22.34
C GLU A 26 -22.11 -24.04 -22.08
N GLY A 27 -20.94 -23.52 -21.71
CA GLY A 27 -20.70 -22.08 -21.57
C GLY A 27 -20.10 -21.49 -22.84
N THR A 28 -20.76 -20.50 -23.46
CA THR A 28 -20.26 -19.85 -24.66
C THR A 28 -19.39 -18.64 -24.33
N VAL A 29 -18.17 -18.61 -24.85
CA VAL A 29 -17.21 -17.49 -24.68
C VAL A 29 -16.94 -16.88 -26.06
N ILE A 30 -17.10 -15.56 -26.16
CA ILE A 30 -16.85 -14.82 -27.41
C ILE A 30 -15.69 -13.85 -27.17
N ALA A 31 -14.65 -13.96 -27.99
CA ALA A 31 -13.49 -13.06 -27.95
C ALA A 31 -13.48 -12.14 -29.18
N LEU A 32 -13.43 -10.84 -28.96
CA LEU A 32 -13.22 -9.84 -30.01
C LEU A 32 -11.71 -9.71 -30.28
N VAL A 33 -11.32 -9.88 -31.54
CA VAL A 33 -9.91 -9.80 -31.97
C VAL A 33 -9.77 -8.82 -33.13
N ASP A 34 -8.70 -8.01 -33.10
CA ASP A 34 -8.32 -7.15 -34.22
C ASP A 34 -7.69 -8.02 -35.32
N ARG A 35 -8.31 -8.11 -36.49
CA ARG A 35 -7.88 -8.99 -37.58
C ARG A 35 -6.48 -8.68 -38.12
N ILE A 36 -5.99 -7.45 -37.95
CA ILE A 36 -4.71 -6.99 -38.48
C ILE A 36 -3.61 -7.12 -37.43
N LYS A 37 -3.93 -6.79 -36.18
CA LYS A 37 -2.93 -6.73 -35.09
C LYS A 37 -2.82 -8.02 -34.27
N THR A 38 -3.78 -8.94 -34.40
CA THR A 38 -3.80 -10.14 -33.58
C THR A 38 -2.88 -11.22 -34.13
N ASP A 39 -1.92 -11.63 -33.30
CA ASP A 39 -1.08 -12.79 -33.51
C ASP A 39 -1.83 -14.08 -33.13
N CYS A 40 -2.21 -14.88 -34.13
CA CYS A 40 -2.97 -16.11 -33.96
C CYS A 40 -2.25 -17.15 -33.08
N GLU A 41 -0.92 -17.22 -33.14
CA GLU A 41 -0.15 -18.19 -32.33
C GLU A 41 -0.22 -17.84 -30.84
N LYS A 42 -0.20 -16.54 -30.52
CA LYS A 42 -0.40 -16.08 -29.13
C LYS A 42 -1.81 -16.39 -28.63
N VAL A 43 -2.83 -16.23 -29.47
CA VAL A 43 -4.22 -16.61 -29.11
C VAL A 43 -4.33 -18.10 -28.87
N LYS A 44 -3.75 -18.93 -29.74
CA LYS A 44 -3.74 -20.40 -29.57
C LYS A 44 -3.02 -20.83 -28.28
N LYS A 45 -1.89 -20.19 -27.96
CA LYS A 45 -1.17 -20.43 -26.71
C LYS A 45 -1.99 -20.02 -25.48
N LEU A 46 -2.68 -18.88 -25.56
CA LEU A 46 -3.54 -18.35 -24.51
C LEU A 46 -4.70 -19.31 -24.18
N THR A 47 -5.35 -19.87 -25.21
CA THR A 47 -6.56 -20.70 -25.08
C THR A 47 -6.31 -22.20 -24.92
N GLY A 48 -5.07 -22.67 -25.14
CA GLY A 48 -4.74 -24.10 -25.15
C GLY A 48 -4.82 -24.77 -23.78
N LYS A 49 -3.87 -24.47 -22.89
CA LYS A 49 -3.83 -24.99 -21.50
C LYS A 49 -3.21 -23.95 -20.58
N ASP A 50 -3.71 -23.87 -19.35
CA ASP A 50 -3.01 -23.12 -18.30
C ASP A 50 -1.79 -23.93 -17.84
N VAL A 51 -0.61 -23.45 -18.24
CA VAL A 51 0.69 -24.04 -17.89
C VAL A 51 1.57 -23.07 -17.12
N GLU A 52 1.02 -21.92 -16.69
CA GLU A 52 1.83 -20.94 -15.98
C GLU A 52 2.19 -21.45 -14.58
N PRO A 53 3.50 -21.59 -14.26
CA PRO A 53 3.90 -22.09 -12.96
C PRO A 53 3.43 -21.16 -11.84
N ILE A 54 3.18 -21.74 -10.66
CA ILE A 54 2.98 -20.93 -9.46
C ILE A 54 4.33 -20.33 -9.11
N ILE A 55 4.40 -19.00 -9.10
CA ILE A 55 5.58 -18.25 -8.70
C ILE A 55 5.36 -17.66 -7.30
N SER A 56 6.39 -17.67 -6.46
CA SER A 56 6.32 -17.00 -5.17
C SER A 56 6.28 -15.49 -5.34
N GLN A 57 5.34 -14.83 -4.65
CA GLN A 57 5.28 -13.37 -4.53
C GLN A 57 5.85 -12.87 -3.20
N PHE A 58 6.46 -13.77 -2.40
CA PHE A 58 7.00 -13.43 -1.10
C PHE A 58 8.10 -12.38 -1.23
N LYS A 59 7.96 -11.29 -0.46
CA LYS A 59 8.98 -10.26 -0.29
C LYS A 59 9.18 -10.04 1.19
N LEU A 60 10.44 -10.01 1.61
CA LEU A 60 10.79 -9.72 2.99
C LEU A 60 10.67 -8.20 3.24
N SER A 61 9.62 -7.75 3.92
CA SER A 61 9.42 -6.36 4.38
C SER A 61 10.12 -6.10 5.72
N PHE A 62 10.24 -4.84 6.16
CA PHE A 62 10.73 -4.54 7.51
C PHE A 62 9.73 -4.98 8.57
N ASN A 63 8.42 -4.86 8.31
CA ASN A 63 7.40 -5.39 9.23
C ASN A 63 7.57 -6.91 9.47
N THR A 64 7.83 -7.71 8.42
CA THR A 64 8.12 -9.14 8.59
C THR A 64 9.38 -9.35 9.42
N VAL A 65 10.46 -8.59 9.17
CA VAL A 65 11.71 -8.70 9.94
C VAL A 65 11.47 -8.38 11.42
N LEU A 66 10.76 -7.29 11.73
CA LEU A 66 10.44 -6.91 13.10
C LEU A 66 9.59 -7.97 13.81
N ASN A 67 8.59 -8.54 13.14
CA ASN A 67 7.77 -9.60 13.72
C ASN A 67 8.55 -10.91 13.94
N LEU A 68 9.53 -11.22 13.08
CA LEU A 68 10.44 -12.35 13.30
C LEU A 68 11.31 -12.11 14.53
N VAL A 69 11.98 -10.95 14.61
CA VAL A 69 12.82 -10.56 15.76
C VAL A 69 12.02 -10.53 17.07
N LYS A 70 10.75 -10.12 17.02
CA LYS A 70 9.86 -10.07 18.19
C LYS A 70 9.56 -11.44 18.81
N SER A 71 9.40 -12.46 17.97
CA SER A 71 8.70 -13.69 18.36
C SER A 71 9.54 -14.96 18.24
N HIS A 72 10.75 -14.89 17.67
CA HIS A 72 11.55 -16.05 17.32
C HIS A 72 13.03 -15.82 17.64
N ASN A 73 13.74 -16.90 17.92
CA ASN A 73 15.21 -16.88 18.07
C ASN A 73 15.93 -17.01 16.71
N ASP A 74 17.25 -16.83 16.70
CA ASP A 74 18.05 -16.83 15.46
C ASP A 74 17.93 -18.15 14.66
N GLU A 75 17.82 -19.30 15.34
CA GLU A 75 17.69 -20.62 14.70
C GLU A 75 16.31 -20.79 14.05
N GLU A 76 15.25 -20.43 14.76
CA GLU A 76 13.87 -20.47 14.25
C GLU A 76 13.69 -19.54 13.05
N ILE A 77 14.28 -18.34 13.10
CA ILE A 77 14.25 -17.38 12.00
C ILE A 77 14.92 -17.98 10.76
N ASP A 78 16.09 -18.61 10.89
CA ASP A 78 16.78 -19.26 9.78
C ASP A 78 15.92 -20.35 9.13
N ILE A 79 15.25 -21.18 9.95
CA ILE A 79 14.32 -22.21 9.47
C ILE A 79 13.17 -21.58 8.69
N ILE A 80 12.47 -20.58 9.26
CA ILE A 80 11.33 -19.91 8.61
C ILE A 80 11.73 -19.30 7.27
N LEU A 81 12.88 -18.63 7.21
CA LEU A 81 13.39 -18.02 5.99
C LEU A 81 13.81 -19.06 4.93
N LYS A 82 14.13 -20.29 5.32
CA LYS A 82 14.46 -21.40 4.40
C LYS A 82 13.24 -22.24 4.01
N SER A 83 12.17 -22.21 4.80
CA SER A 83 10.95 -22.98 4.54
C SER A 83 9.95 -22.28 3.61
N ASN A 84 10.20 -21.06 3.14
CA ASN A 84 9.27 -20.40 2.23
C ASN A 84 9.35 -20.92 0.78
N PHE A 85 8.24 -20.73 0.05
CA PHE A 85 8.09 -21.23 -1.33
C PHE A 85 9.08 -20.60 -2.33
N ASP A 86 9.52 -19.35 -2.12
CA ASP A 86 10.54 -18.74 -2.97
C ASP A 86 11.89 -19.45 -2.81
N TYR A 87 12.27 -19.76 -1.56
CA TYR A 87 13.47 -20.52 -1.25
C TYR A 87 13.43 -21.89 -1.92
N PHE A 88 12.32 -22.63 -1.77
CA PHE A 88 12.13 -23.95 -2.40
C PHE A 88 12.29 -23.91 -3.92
N LEU A 89 11.62 -22.97 -4.60
CA LEU A 89 11.70 -22.83 -6.07
C LEU A 89 13.12 -22.49 -6.55
N ARG A 90 13.85 -21.63 -5.82
CA ARG A 90 15.22 -21.25 -6.17
C ARG A 90 16.22 -22.38 -5.96
N MET A 91 16.07 -23.16 -4.88
CA MET A 91 16.90 -24.33 -4.63
C MET A 91 16.69 -25.39 -5.70
N LYS A 92 15.44 -25.68 -6.08
CA LYS A 92 15.14 -26.60 -7.19
C LYS A 92 15.74 -26.14 -8.53
N ALA A 93 15.89 -24.83 -8.72
CA ALA A 93 16.51 -24.25 -9.91
C ALA A 93 18.03 -24.04 -9.78
N GLU A 94 18.67 -24.56 -8.74
CA GLU A 94 20.11 -24.40 -8.45
C GLU A 94 20.57 -22.92 -8.41
N LYS A 95 19.66 -22.01 -8.01
CA LYS A 95 19.94 -20.57 -7.92
C LYS A 95 20.39 -20.19 -6.52
N HIS A 96 21.33 -19.24 -6.46
CA HIS A 96 21.77 -18.65 -5.19
C HIS A 96 20.59 -17.98 -4.46
N VAL A 97 20.38 -18.35 -3.19
CA VAL A 97 19.36 -17.74 -2.33
C VAL A 97 20.01 -16.73 -1.41
N ARG A 98 19.45 -15.51 -1.35
CA ARG A 98 20.01 -14.39 -0.57
C ARG A 98 19.06 -13.91 0.53
N ILE A 99 18.07 -14.73 0.90
CA ILE A 99 17.02 -14.30 1.83
C ILE A 99 17.56 -14.02 3.24
N VAL A 100 18.45 -14.87 3.76
CA VAL A 100 19.11 -14.69 5.06
C VAL A 100 20.00 -13.44 5.04
N ALA A 101 20.76 -13.23 3.97
CA ALA A 101 21.55 -12.00 3.79
C ALA A 101 20.66 -10.74 3.72
N SER A 102 19.53 -10.81 3.02
CA SER A 102 18.54 -9.73 2.94
C SER A 102 17.91 -9.43 4.31
N PHE A 103 17.62 -10.46 5.10
CA PHE A 103 17.16 -10.33 6.48
C PHE A 103 18.20 -9.63 7.34
N ASN A 104 19.44 -10.12 7.37
CA ASN A 104 20.52 -9.53 8.16
C ASN A 104 20.79 -8.06 7.79
N ASN A 105 20.74 -7.72 6.49
CA ASN A 105 20.88 -6.33 6.06
C ASN A 105 19.73 -5.44 6.55
N LYS A 106 18.50 -5.97 6.58
CA LYS A 106 17.36 -5.23 7.14
C LYS A 106 17.45 -5.07 8.66
N VAL A 107 17.87 -6.12 9.39
CA VAL A 107 18.13 -6.04 10.84
C VAL A 107 19.16 -4.95 11.13
N LYS A 108 20.31 -4.95 10.44
CA LYS A 108 21.33 -3.90 10.58
C LYS A 108 20.79 -2.48 10.35
N LYS A 109 19.94 -2.31 9.34
CA LYS A 109 19.30 -1.01 9.09
C LYS A 109 18.32 -0.64 10.22
N LEU A 110 17.55 -1.59 10.73
CA LEU A 110 16.64 -1.38 11.85
C LEU A 110 17.38 -1.05 13.15
N GLU A 111 18.54 -1.66 13.39
CA GLU A 111 19.44 -1.31 14.50
C GLU A 111 19.95 0.13 14.37
N GLN A 112 20.46 0.50 13.19
CA GLN A 112 20.92 1.86 12.89
C GLN A 112 19.83 2.93 13.06
N MET A 113 18.57 2.57 12.81
CA MET A 113 17.43 3.48 12.93
C MET A 113 16.73 3.42 14.31
N GLY A 114 17.26 2.63 15.24
CA GLY A 114 16.75 2.52 16.62
C GLY A 114 15.46 1.74 16.79
N TYR A 115 15.14 0.82 15.87
CA TYR A 115 13.98 -0.09 15.97
C TYR A 115 14.33 -1.38 16.72
N VAL A 116 15.61 -1.78 16.68
CA VAL A 116 16.14 -2.97 17.34
C VAL A 116 17.36 -2.56 18.16
N GLN A 117 17.45 -3.05 19.39
CA GLN A 117 18.60 -2.86 20.28
C GLN A 117 18.82 -4.16 21.06
N ASP A 118 20.06 -4.62 21.13
CA ASP A 118 20.43 -5.85 21.87
C ASP A 118 19.57 -7.07 21.51
N LYS A 119 19.30 -7.25 20.20
CA LYS A 119 18.41 -8.28 19.63
C LYS A 119 16.94 -8.22 20.07
N ALA A 120 16.52 -7.16 20.76
CA ALA A 120 15.14 -6.93 21.15
C ALA A 120 14.55 -5.72 20.41
N LEU A 121 13.21 -5.69 20.28
CA LEU A 121 12.53 -4.52 19.74
C LEU A 121 12.54 -3.37 20.74
N THR A 122 12.83 -2.16 20.27
CA THR A 122 12.56 -0.92 21.01
C THR A 122 11.05 -0.62 20.98
N GLU A 123 10.60 0.45 21.66
CA GLU A 123 9.20 0.90 21.54
C GLU A 123 8.85 1.28 20.10
N LYS A 124 9.78 1.95 19.40
CA LYS A 124 9.67 2.26 17.98
C LYS A 124 9.56 1.00 17.11
N GLY A 125 10.36 -0.01 17.44
CA GLY A 125 10.27 -1.35 16.83
C GLY A 125 8.91 -2.00 17.03
N ARG A 126 8.40 -2.00 18.27
CA ARG A 126 7.07 -2.56 18.61
C ARG A 126 5.93 -1.82 17.91
N PHE A 127 6.00 -0.50 17.83
CA PHE A 127 5.04 0.30 17.06
C PHE A 127 5.01 -0.14 15.58
N ALA A 128 6.17 -0.24 14.95
CA ALA A 128 6.29 -0.62 13.54
C ALA A 128 5.80 -2.05 13.22
N THR A 129 5.74 -2.96 14.21
CA THR A 129 5.14 -4.31 14.00
C THR A 129 3.65 -4.27 13.66
N HIS A 130 2.95 -3.18 13.98
CA HIS A 130 1.53 -2.98 13.72
C HIS A 130 1.25 -2.16 12.46
N ILE A 131 2.29 -1.71 11.76
CA ILE A 131 2.17 -0.94 10.52
C ILE A 131 2.48 -1.83 9.32
N TYR A 132 1.53 -1.96 8.41
CA TYR A 132 1.60 -2.91 7.29
C TYR A 132 1.93 -2.26 5.93
N PHE A 133 2.00 -0.94 5.88
CA PHE A 133 2.34 -0.18 4.67
C PHE A 133 3.28 0.97 4.99
N GLU A 134 4.38 1.09 4.22
CA GLU A 134 5.42 2.12 4.40
C GLU A 134 5.87 2.24 5.88
N GLU A 135 6.15 1.08 6.49
CA GLU A 135 6.26 0.91 7.95
C GLU A 135 7.29 1.84 8.60
N LEU A 136 8.42 2.07 7.94
CA LEU A 136 9.45 2.96 8.44
C LEU A 136 9.02 4.42 8.33
N LEU A 137 8.43 4.83 7.20
CA LEU A 137 8.03 6.22 7.00
C LEU A 137 6.93 6.63 7.97
N ILE A 138 5.89 5.80 8.11
CA ILE A 138 4.82 6.01 9.08
C ILE A 138 5.41 6.04 10.50
N SER A 139 6.28 5.10 10.85
CA SER A 139 6.90 5.07 12.18
C SER A 139 7.74 6.32 12.43
N GLU A 140 8.57 6.79 11.49
CA GLU A 140 9.35 8.02 11.66
C GLU A 140 8.47 9.26 11.85
N ILE A 141 7.29 9.33 11.22
CA ILE A 141 6.35 10.44 11.40
C ILE A 141 5.78 10.46 12.82
N PHE A 142 5.38 9.30 13.34
CA PHE A 142 4.65 9.18 14.61
C PHE A 142 5.53 8.96 15.84
N PHE A 143 6.78 8.53 15.66
CA PHE A 143 7.81 8.47 16.72
C PHE A 143 8.72 9.71 16.76
N SER A 144 8.40 10.75 15.99
CA SER A 144 9.08 12.05 16.06
C SER A 144 8.08 13.18 16.32
N ASP A 145 8.57 14.41 16.51
CA ASP A 145 7.70 15.57 16.73
C ASP A 145 6.97 16.04 15.46
N VAL A 146 7.17 15.39 14.31
CA VAL A 146 6.53 15.75 13.03
C VAL A 146 5.01 15.81 13.18
N TYR A 147 4.37 14.75 13.69
CA TYR A 147 2.91 14.70 13.79
C TYR A 147 2.37 15.75 14.79
N LYS A 148 3.14 16.13 15.81
CA LYS A 148 2.72 17.08 16.85
C LYS A 148 2.49 18.47 16.27
N HIS A 149 3.28 18.86 15.28
CA HIS A 149 3.21 20.17 14.62
C HIS A 149 2.25 20.25 13.43
N LEU A 150 1.52 19.18 13.12
CA LEU A 150 0.52 19.16 12.04
C LEU A 150 -0.89 19.17 12.63
N SER A 151 -1.81 19.88 11.99
CA SER A 151 -3.25 19.73 12.23
C SER A 151 -3.75 18.38 11.72
N GLU A 152 -4.95 17.96 12.12
CA GLU A 152 -5.58 16.72 11.66
C GLU A 152 -5.73 16.68 10.13
N THR A 153 -6.10 17.81 9.51
CA THR A 153 -6.21 17.92 8.05
C THR A 153 -4.85 17.79 7.38
N GLU A 154 -3.80 18.41 7.93
CA GLU A 154 -2.44 18.31 7.39
C GLU A 154 -1.89 16.88 7.51
N LEU A 155 -2.18 16.22 8.62
CA LEU A 155 -1.82 14.83 8.86
C LEU A 155 -2.55 13.90 7.87
N ASN A 156 -3.84 14.13 7.62
CA ASN A 156 -4.57 13.42 6.57
C ASN A 156 -3.97 13.65 5.18
N CYS A 157 -3.53 14.87 4.85
CA CYS A 157 -2.84 15.15 3.59
C CYS A 157 -1.52 14.37 3.47
N LEU A 158 -0.76 14.28 4.57
CA LEU A 158 0.49 13.53 4.61
C LEU A 158 0.24 12.02 4.44
N ILE A 159 -0.72 11.44 5.17
CA ILE A 159 -1.12 10.02 5.03
C ILE A 159 -1.60 9.75 3.61
N ALA A 160 -2.43 10.62 3.02
CA ALA A 160 -2.88 10.50 1.65
C ALA A 160 -1.71 10.43 0.66
N ALA A 161 -0.69 11.28 0.82
CA ALA A 161 0.49 11.29 -0.04
C ALA A 161 1.28 9.97 0.03
N ILE A 162 1.29 9.32 1.20
CA ILE A 162 1.97 8.04 1.45
C ILE A 162 1.19 6.89 0.80
N VAL A 163 -0.12 6.78 1.03
CA VAL A 163 -0.92 5.64 0.56
C VAL A 163 -1.34 5.73 -0.92
N TYR A 164 -1.14 6.87 -1.55
CA TYR A 164 -1.60 7.11 -2.91
C TYR A 164 -0.68 6.50 -3.97
N GLU A 165 -1.23 5.53 -4.70
CA GLU A 165 -0.59 4.88 -5.85
C GLU A 165 -1.00 5.59 -7.15
N GLY A 166 -0.28 6.65 -7.49
CA GLY A 166 -0.63 7.48 -8.65
C GLY A 166 -0.51 6.77 -9.99
N ARG A 167 -1.50 6.95 -10.87
CA ARG A 167 -1.45 6.51 -12.27
C ARG A 167 -1.03 7.66 -13.17
N ARG A 168 -0.39 7.36 -14.31
CA ARG A 168 0.09 8.39 -15.26
C ARG A 168 -1.04 9.27 -15.81
N ALA A 169 -2.25 8.73 -15.91
CA ALA A 169 -3.42 9.44 -16.41
C ALA A 169 -4.13 10.32 -15.35
N ASP A 170 -3.73 10.21 -14.07
CA ASP A 170 -4.40 10.91 -12.98
C ASP A 170 -4.02 12.39 -13.02
N LYS A 171 -5.04 13.25 -12.96
CA LYS A 171 -4.95 14.71 -12.97
C LYS A 171 -5.62 15.24 -11.71
N PHE A 172 -5.01 16.26 -11.12
CA PHE A 172 -5.52 16.93 -9.93
C PHE A 172 -5.48 18.44 -10.09
N LYS A 173 -6.50 19.13 -9.57
CA LYS A 173 -6.50 20.59 -9.45
C LYS A 173 -5.70 21.00 -8.22
N MET A 174 -4.62 21.76 -8.42
CA MET A 174 -3.74 22.23 -7.33
C MET A 174 -4.21 23.56 -6.70
N LYS A 175 -5.49 23.94 -6.83
CA LYS A 175 -6.02 25.20 -6.28
C LYS A 175 -6.36 25.02 -4.79
N GLY A 176 -5.98 25.98 -3.94
CA GLY A 176 -6.62 26.18 -2.63
C GLY A 176 -5.78 25.97 -1.36
N SER A 177 -4.62 25.30 -1.39
CA SER A 177 -3.96 24.88 -0.13
C SER A 177 -2.45 25.15 -0.06
N LYS A 178 -1.99 26.29 -0.62
CA LYS A 178 -0.55 26.65 -0.60
C LYS A 178 0.00 26.79 0.82
N ASN A 179 -0.81 27.29 1.75
CA ASN A 179 -0.41 27.46 3.15
C ASN A 179 -0.23 26.09 3.83
N THR A 180 -1.21 25.20 3.71
CA THR A 180 -1.17 23.81 4.19
C THR A 180 0.05 23.08 3.64
N TYR A 181 0.33 23.20 2.34
CA TYR A 181 1.50 22.57 1.72
C TYR A 181 2.80 23.10 2.32
N ARG A 182 2.92 24.44 2.41
CA ARG A 182 4.11 25.08 2.98
C ARG A 182 4.34 24.67 4.43
N ASN A 183 3.28 24.59 5.23
CA ASN A 183 3.39 24.17 6.64
C ASN A 183 3.87 22.71 6.73
N ILE A 184 3.22 21.77 6.02
CA ILE A 184 3.64 20.36 6.00
C ILE A 184 5.11 20.23 5.61
N ILE A 185 5.53 20.88 4.52
CA ILE A 185 6.93 20.84 4.07
C ILE A 185 7.88 21.39 5.14
N SER A 186 7.53 22.50 5.80
CA SER A 186 8.36 23.10 6.85
C SER A 186 8.49 22.24 8.12
N VAL A 187 7.54 21.33 8.35
CA VAL A 187 7.56 20.40 9.47
C VAL A 187 8.33 19.13 9.09
N ILE A 188 8.02 18.50 7.94
CA ILE A 188 8.66 17.24 7.55
C ILE A 188 10.16 17.41 7.26
N CYS A 189 10.60 18.59 6.79
CA CYS A 189 12.01 18.84 6.52
C CYS A 189 12.91 18.79 7.77
N LYS A 190 12.33 18.87 8.97
CA LYS A 190 13.03 18.73 10.25
C LYS A 190 13.42 17.27 10.54
N ASN A 191 12.74 16.31 9.92
CA ASN A 191 13.09 14.89 10.00
C ASN A 191 13.62 14.42 8.64
N ARG A 192 14.94 14.19 8.56
CA ARG A 192 15.63 13.82 7.33
C ARG A 192 15.01 12.60 6.62
N TYR A 193 14.67 11.55 7.38
CA TYR A 193 14.11 10.35 6.78
C TYR A 193 12.73 10.61 6.18
N VAL A 194 11.88 11.36 6.89
CA VAL A 194 10.55 11.72 6.38
C VAL A 194 10.68 12.60 5.15
N ASP A 195 11.56 13.62 5.16
CA ASP A 195 11.74 14.52 4.02
C ASP A 195 12.21 13.82 2.74
N GLU A 196 13.11 12.84 2.89
CA GLU A 196 13.68 12.06 1.77
C GLU A 196 12.67 11.04 1.20
N ASN A 197 11.77 10.50 2.02
CA ASN A 197 10.90 9.38 1.64
C ASN A 197 9.43 9.77 1.35
N VAL A 198 8.97 10.95 1.79
CA VAL A 198 7.63 11.43 1.43
C VAL A 198 7.59 11.83 -0.05
N ASN A 199 6.60 11.32 -0.77
CA ASN A 199 6.33 11.74 -2.14
C ASN A 199 5.69 13.14 -2.17
N LYS A 200 6.53 14.18 -2.22
CA LYS A 200 6.13 15.60 -2.26
C LYS A 200 5.24 15.93 -3.46
N PHE A 201 5.38 15.19 -4.56
CA PHE A 201 4.54 15.35 -5.74
C PHE A 201 3.11 14.84 -5.50
N ASN A 202 2.95 13.65 -4.89
CA ASN A 202 1.65 13.16 -4.45
C ASN A 202 1.01 14.11 -3.44
N LEU A 203 1.79 14.60 -2.47
CA LEU A 203 1.30 15.59 -1.50
C LEU A 203 0.75 16.84 -2.22
N SER A 204 1.51 17.40 -3.15
CA SER A 204 1.08 18.60 -3.90
C SER A 204 -0.20 18.39 -4.72
N ARG A 205 -0.44 17.15 -5.21
CA ARG A 205 -1.62 16.79 -6.00
C ARG A 205 -2.87 16.62 -5.14
N LEU A 206 -2.73 15.96 -3.99
CA LEU A 206 -3.86 15.52 -3.19
C LEU A 206 -4.32 16.57 -2.18
N ILE A 207 -3.45 17.53 -1.82
CA ILE A 207 -3.70 18.44 -0.71
C ILE A 207 -5.03 19.19 -0.82
N ALA A 208 -5.41 19.64 -2.02
CA ALA A 208 -6.66 20.36 -2.24
C ALA A 208 -7.89 19.47 -2.02
N LEU A 209 -7.87 18.25 -2.59
CA LEU A 209 -8.95 17.27 -2.46
C LEU A 209 -9.13 16.83 -1.00
N ILE A 210 -8.02 16.51 -0.32
CA ILE A 210 -8.06 16.03 1.06
C ILE A 210 -8.45 17.14 2.04
N SER A 211 -7.97 18.37 1.82
CA SER A 211 -8.38 19.52 2.65
C SER A 211 -9.87 19.79 2.49
N ALA A 212 -10.37 19.86 1.25
CA ALA A 212 -11.80 20.11 0.98
C ALA A 212 -12.69 19.06 1.68
N TRP A 213 -12.35 17.78 1.57
CA TRP A 213 -13.09 16.73 2.27
C TRP A 213 -12.98 16.84 3.81
N SER A 214 -11.78 17.10 4.32
CA SER A 214 -11.56 17.24 5.76
C SER A 214 -12.28 18.44 6.38
N ASP A 215 -12.58 19.46 5.58
CA ASP A 215 -13.26 20.71 5.98
C ASP A 215 -14.78 20.69 5.69
N GLY A 216 -15.34 19.54 5.31
CA GLY A 216 -16.79 19.34 5.23
C GLY A 216 -17.41 19.49 3.84
N ALA A 217 -16.62 19.54 2.76
CA ALA A 217 -17.16 19.58 1.39
C ALA A 217 -18.10 18.41 1.08
N GLU A 218 -19.08 18.61 0.22
CA GLU A 218 -19.89 17.50 -0.30
C GLU A 218 -19.06 16.60 -1.22
N PHE A 219 -19.39 15.30 -1.28
CA PHE A 219 -18.56 14.35 -2.04
C PHE A 219 -18.54 14.68 -3.55
N CYS A 220 -19.66 15.15 -4.09
CA CYS A 220 -19.76 15.56 -5.50
C CYS A 220 -18.76 16.68 -5.84
N GLN A 221 -18.44 17.57 -4.90
CA GLN A 221 -17.45 18.63 -5.08
C GLN A 221 -16.03 18.08 -5.21
N LEU A 222 -15.74 16.89 -4.67
CA LEU A 222 -14.42 16.25 -4.82
C LEU A 222 -14.13 15.84 -6.26
N LEU A 223 -15.17 15.53 -7.03
CA LEU A 223 -15.06 15.17 -8.45
C LEU A 223 -14.54 16.32 -9.30
N ASP A 224 -14.70 17.56 -8.83
CA ASP A 224 -14.09 18.71 -9.50
C ASP A 224 -12.57 18.76 -9.30
N TYR A 225 -12.01 18.11 -8.28
CA TYR A 225 -10.58 18.18 -8.00
C TYR A 225 -9.75 17.17 -8.80
N THR A 226 -10.36 16.15 -9.39
CA THR A 226 -9.62 15.07 -10.06
C THR A 226 -10.43 14.40 -11.17
N ASN A 227 -9.75 13.73 -12.11
CA ASN A 227 -10.40 12.86 -13.09
C ASN A 227 -10.54 11.40 -12.61
N GLN A 228 -10.24 11.12 -11.34
CA GLN A 228 -10.47 9.79 -10.76
C GLN A 228 -11.96 9.49 -10.62
N LEU A 229 -12.31 8.21 -10.73
CA LEU A 229 -13.67 7.74 -10.48
C LEU A 229 -13.99 7.77 -8.98
N GLU A 230 -15.28 7.89 -8.65
CA GLU A 230 -15.77 7.93 -7.26
C GLU A 230 -15.21 6.79 -6.40
N GLY A 231 -15.23 5.56 -6.93
CA GLY A 231 -14.71 4.39 -6.24
C GLY A 231 -13.19 4.44 -5.98
N ASP A 232 -12.41 5.09 -6.84
CA ASP A 232 -10.97 5.28 -6.62
C ASP A 232 -10.72 6.28 -5.48
N ILE A 233 -11.53 7.36 -5.39
CA ILE A 233 -11.48 8.35 -4.31
C ILE A 233 -11.91 7.73 -2.97
N ILE A 234 -13.02 6.98 -2.94
CA ILE A 234 -13.48 6.27 -1.73
C ILE A 234 -12.41 5.27 -1.28
N ARG A 235 -11.81 4.51 -2.20
CA ARG A 235 -10.72 3.58 -1.87
C ARG A 235 -9.51 4.30 -1.27
N LEU A 236 -9.15 5.49 -1.77
CA LEU A 236 -8.09 6.30 -1.18
C LEU A 236 -8.40 6.64 0.29
N PHE A 237 -9.59 7.17 0.58
CA PHE A 237 -9.97 7.49 1.96
C PHE A 237 -10.02 6.25 2.86
N ARG A 238 -10.53 5.12 2.38
CA ARG A 238 -10.52 3.86 3.15
C ARG A 238 -9.10 3.40 3.49
N ARG A 239 -8.14 3.53 2.57
CA ARG A 239 -6.73 3.24 2.85
C ARG A 239 -6.12 4.21 3.88
N MET A 240 -6.46 5.49 3.80
CA MET A 240 -6.02 6.48 4.80
C MET A 240 -6.55 6.14 6.20
N ILE A 241 -7.85 5.80 6.30
CA ILE A 241 -8.49 5.40 7.55
C ILE A 241 -7.85 4.12 8.12
N ASP A 242 -7.54 3.14 7.27
CA ASP A 242 -6.86 1.91 7.68
C ASP A 242 -5.48 2.21 8.29
N VAL A 243 -4.65 3.01 7.62
CA VAL A 243 -3.34 3.43 8.16
C VAL A 243 -3.51 4.19 9.47
N ALA A 244 -4.49 5.10 9.58
CA ALA A 244 -4.75 5.83 10.81
C ALA A 244 -5.17 4.89 11.97
N ARG A 245 -5.97 3.85 11.69
CA ARG A 245 -6.35 2.82 12.67
C ARG A 245 -5.16 1.95 13.08
N GLN A 246 -4.25 1.64 12.16
CA GLN A 246 -2.99 0.95 12.49
C GLN A 246 -2.15 1.77 13.48
N VAL A 247 -2.03 3.08 13.27
CA VAL A 247 -1.33 4.00 14.19
C VAL A 247 -1.99 4.01 15.57
N ILE A 248 -3.32 4.11 15.65
CA ILE A 248 -4.09 4.04 16.90
C ILE A 248 -3.84 2.73 17.66
N LYS A 249 -3.77 1.60 16.93
CA LYS A 249 -3.50 0.29 17.53
C LYS A 249 -2.05 0.16 18.00
N ALA A 250 -1.12 0.80 17.28
CA ALA A 250 0.31 0.71 17.54
C ALA A 250 0.77 1.58 18.71
N THR A 251 0.08 2.69 18.98
CA THR A 251 0.50 3.68 19.98
C THR A 251 -0.05 3.39 21.39
N PRO A 252 0.79 3.46 22.43
CA PRO A 252 0.34 3.58 23.82
C PRO A 252 0.03 5.04 24.22
N ASP A 253 0.46 6.02 23.43
CA ASP A 253 0.27 7.46 23.69
C ASP A 253 -1.17 7.89 23.40
N GLU A 254 -1.86 8.39 24.42
CA GLU A 254 -3.26 8.80 24.35
C GLU A 254 -3.47 10.13 23.61
N GLU A 255 -2.50 11.05 23.63
CA GLU A 255 -2.58 12.30 22.86
C GLU A 255 -2.52 11.99 21.36
N LEU A 256 -1.59 11.11 20.96
CA LEU A 256 -1.53 10.62 19.59
C LEU A 256 -2.80 9.85 19.22
N ARG A 257 -3.33 9.01 20.12
CA ARG A 257 -4.59 8.28 19.89
C ARG A 257 -5.73 9.24 19.60
N GLU A 258 -5.94 10.23 20.45
CA GLU A 258 -7.01 11.22 20.31
C GLU A 258 -6.86 12.01 19.01
N LYS A 259 -5.65 12.47 18.70
CA LYS A 259 -5.36 13.21 17.47
C LYS A 259 -5.68 12.39 16.22
N MET A 260 -5.33 11.11 16.20
CA MET A 260 -5.66 10.21 15.08
C MET A 260 -7.15 9.92 14.98
N VAL A 261 -7.86 9.77 16.11
CA VAL A 261 -9.32 9.64 16.12
C VAL A 261 -9.98 10.88 15.52
N ASN A 262 -9.51 12.08 15.88
CA ASN A 262 -10.01 13.33 15.32
C ASN A 262 -9.68 13.48 13.82
N ALA A 263 -8.50 13.02 13.38
CA ALA A 263 -8.15 12.95 11.96
C ALA A 263 -9.07 12.01 11.17
N ILE A 264 -9.39 10.83 11.71
CA ILE A 264 -10.36 9.90 11.09
C ILE A 264 -11.74 10.53 11.03
N ARG A 265 -12.23 11.17 12.11
CA ARG A 265 -13.57 11.80 12.14
C ARG A 265 -13.79 12.82 11.03
N ARG A 266 -12.75 13.54 10.62
CA ARG A 266 -12.82 14.51 9.51
C ARG A 266 -13.05 13.87 8.14
N ILE A 267 -12.67 12.60 7.94
CA ILE A 267 -12.69 11.93 6.64
C ILE A 267 -13.63 10.71 6.55
N ASP A 268 -13.97 10.09 7.68
CA ASP A 268 -14.86 8.92 7.77
C ASP A 268 -16.33 9.35 7.95
N ARG A 269 -16.90 9.97 6.90
CA ARG A 269 -18.28 10.48 6.87
C ARG A 269 -19.00 10.18 5.55
N ASP A 270 -20.33 10.31 5.55
CA ASP A 270 -21.21 10.17 4.38
C ASP A 270 -20.93 8.89 3.56
N ILE A 271 -20.82 9.01 2.23
CA ILE A 271 -20.53 7.89 1.32
C ILE A 271 -19.18 7.23 1.59
N VAL A 272 -18.23 7.95 2.18
CA VAL A 272 -16.96 7.36 2.61
C VAL A 272 -17.17 6.47 3.82
N LYS A 273 -18.14 6.74 4.70
CA LYS A 273 -18.44 5.91 5.88
C LYS A 273 -19.33 4.71 5.55
N ALA A 274 -20.24 4.84 4.58
CA ALA A 274 -21.21 3.80 4.23
C ALA A 274 -20.53 2.42 4.11
N GLU A 275 -20.88 1.52 5.04
CA GLU A 275 -20.56 0.11 4.92
C GLU A 275 -21.49 -0.44 3.84
N PHE A 276 -20.91 -1.00 2.78
CA PHE A 276 -21.68 -1.83 1.86
C PHE A 276 -22.04 -3.10 2.64
N SER A 277 -23.14 -3.05 3.37
CA SER A 277 -23.81 -4.17 4.02
C SER A 277 -24.24 -5.22 3.02
#